data_AF-A0A1L8QX37-F1
#
_entry.id   AF-A0A1L8QX37-F1
#
_cell.length_a   1.000
_cell.length_b   1.000
_cell.length_c   1.000
_cell.angle_alpha   90.00
_cell.angle_beta   90.00
_cell.angle_gamma   90.00
#
_symmetry.space_group_name_H-M   'P 1'
#
loop_
_entity.id
_entity.type
_entity.pdbx_description
1 polymer ?
#
loop_
_entity_poly.entity_id
_entity_poly.type
_entity_poly.pdbx_seq_one_letter_code
_entity_poly.pdbx_strand_id
1 'polypeptide(L)'
;MRRKKKKPLKTALFLFLLLTICGAVVFFYRTKQQYQQVMALESEVVKQAEKNGISEYRELILSMILTESKGLGNDPMQSSESAYGEAGRTSDPSESIAQGVSYLAESIALAQDQGVDLWTAVQAYNFGLDYIYFVESRGGVNDLTLAEEYSRDYLAPQLGNHDQEQYRYWRLFPVFHNGGYLYYNGGNFFYAPSVKWNQQKMQFFHYLENLW
;
A
#
# COMPACT_ATOMS: atom_id res chain seq x y z
N MET A 1 -30.25 -43.42 -32.37
CA MET A 1 -29.21 -43.55 -31.32
C MET A 1 -28.61 -42.17 -31.00
N ARG A 2 -29.08 -41.47 -29.95
CA ARG A 2 -28.61 -40.11 -29.60
C ARG A 2 -27.39 -40.18 -28.67
N ARG A 3 -26.18 -39.93 -29.19
CA ARG A 3 -24.95 -39.80 -28.37
C ARG A 3 -25.09 -38.59 -27.42
N LYS A 4 -25.23 -38.83 -26.12
CA LYS A 4 -25.17 -37.81 -25.06
C LYS A 4 -23.76 -37.19 -24.98
N LYS A 5 -23.44 -36.22 -25.84
CA LYS A 5 -22.20 -35.42 -25.81
C LYS A 5 -22.21 -34.31 -24.74
N LYS A 6 -22.72 -34.56 -23.51
CA LYS A 6 -22.78 -33.56 -22.41
C LYS A 6 -21.69 -33.71 -21.34
N LYS A 7 -20.74 -34.64 -21.51
CA LYS A 7 -19.66 -34.90 -20.54
C LYS A 7 -18.49 -33.90 -20.53
N PRO A 8 -18.01 -33.33 -21.65
CA PRO A 8 -16.78 -32.52 -21.62
C PRO A 8 -16.98 -31.17 -20.91
N LEU A 9 -18.14 -30.54 -21.03
CA LEU A 9 -18.43 -29.26 -20.38
C LEU A 9 -18.50 -29.41 -18.84
N LYS A 10 -19.10 -30.48 -18.33
CA LYS A 10 -19.19 -30.73 -16.88
C LYS A 10 -17.81 -30.98 -16.27
N THR A 11 -16.97 -31.75 -16.97
CA THR A 11 -15.58 -31.97 -16.55
C THR A 11 -14.78 -30.67 -16.60
N ALA A 12 -14.93 -29.86 -17.66
CA ALA A 12 -14.25 -28.56 -17.75
C ALA A 12 -14.68 -27.60 -16.65
N LEU A 13 -15.99 -27.51 -16.35
CA LEU A 13 -16.51 -26.69 -15.24
C LEU A 13 -15.97 -27.16 -13.89
N PHE A 14 -15.90 -28.48 -13.67
CA PHE A 14 -15.34 -29.05 -12.45
C PHE A 14 -13.84 -28.73 -12.31
N LEU A 15 -13.06 -28.88 -13.37
CA LEU A 15 -11.63 -28.53 -13.36
C LEU A 15 -11.42 -27.03 -13.14
N PHE A 16 -12.24 -26.18 -13.75
CA PHE A 16 -12.21 -24.73 -13.51
C PHE A 16 -12.51 -24.41 -12.04
N LEU A 17 -13.56 -25.01 -11.46
CA LEU A 17 -13.89 -24.84 -10.04
C LEU A 17 -12.75 -25.33 -9.12
N LEU A 18 -12.12 -26.46 -9.46
CA LEU A 18 -11.00 -26.98 -8.69
C LEU A 18 -9.80 -26.03 -8.75
N LEU A 19 -9.49 -25.48 -9.93
CA LEU A 19 -8.44 -24.47 -10.11
C LEU A 19 -8.73 -23.18 -9.33
N THR A 20 -9.98 -22.71 -9.31
CA THR A 20 -10.33 -21.50 -8.56
C THR A 20 -10.24 -21.73 -7.05
N ILE A 21 -10.67 -22.89 -6.55
CA ILE A 21 -10.51 -23.26 -5.13
C ILE A 21 -9.02 -23.36 -4.77
N CYS A 22 -8.22 -24.07 -5.56
CA CYS A 22 -6.78 -24.16 -5.33
C CYS A 22 -6.12 -22.77 -5.34
N GLY A 23 -6.51 -21.90 -6.28
CA GLY A 23 -6.05 -20.51 -6.34
C GLY A 23 -6.41 -19.73 -5.08
N ALA A 24 -7.65 -19.86 -4.59
CA ALA A 24 -8.12 -19.20 -3.37
C ALA A 24 -7.36 -19.70 -2.12
N VAL A 25 -7.10 -21.00 -2.01
CA VAL A 25 -6.32 -21.58 -0.88
C VAL A 25 -4.88 -21.06 -0.90
N VAL A 26 -4.22 -21.04 -2.06
CA VAL A 26 -2.85 -20.52 -2.19
C VAL A 26 -2.82 -19.02 -1.87
N PHE A 27 -3.79 -18.25 -2.38
CA PHE A 27 -3.92 -16.84 -2.08
C PHE A 27 -4.11 -16.58 -0.58
N PHE A 28 -5.00 -17.33 0.07
CA PHE A 28 -5.22 -17.22 1.51
C PHE A 28 -3.95 -17.53 2.31
N TYR A 29 -3.28 -18.65 2.00
CA TYR A 29 -2.04 -19.04 2.67
C TYR A 29 -0.94 -17.98 2.53
N ARG A 30 -0.75 -17.46 1.32
CA ARG A 30 0.23 -16.38 1.07
C ARG A 30 -0.12 -15.11 1.83
N THR A 31 -1.39 -14.72 1.85
CA THR A 31 -1.81 -13.50 2.55
C THR A 31 -1.66 -13.67 4.07
N LYS A 32 -1.97 -14.85 4.61
CA LYS A 32 -1.71 -15.19 6.01
C LYS A 32 -0.22 -15.10 6.35
N GLN A 33 0.64 -15.64 5.49
CA GLN A 33 2.09 -15.55 5.68
C GLN A 33 2.58 -14.09 5.71
N GLN A 34 2.09 -13.25 4.80
CA GLN A 34 2.44 -11.82 4.77
C GLN A 34 1.97 -11.10 6.04
N TYR A 35 0.76 -11.39 6.50
CA TYR A 35 0.26 -10.88 7.78
C TYR A 35 1.20 -11.27 8.94
N GLN A 36 1.60 -12.54 9.03
CA GLN A 36 2.49 -13.01 10.10
C GLN A 36 3.88 -12.35 10.03
N GLN A 37 4.41 -12.13 8.82
CA GLN A 37 5.67 -11.41 8.62
C GLN A 37 5.61 -9.98 9.14
N VAL A 38 4.50 -9.28 8.88
CA VAL A 38 4.27 -7.91 9.37
C VAL A 38 4.08 -7.90 10.88
N MET A 39 3.30 -8.83 11.44
CA MET A 39 3.08 -8.91 12.89
C MET A 39 4.36 -9.24 13.66
N ALA A 40 5.34 -9.92 13.05
CA ALA A 40 6.64 -10.15 13.66
C ALA A 40 7.42 -8.84 13.94
N LEU A 41 7.04 -7.73 13.28
CA LEU A 41 7.62 -6.40 13.47
C LEU A 41 6.83 -5.53 14.45
N GLU A 42 5.72 -6.03 15.01
CA GLU A 42 4.79 -5.23 15.82
C GLU A 42 5.46 -4.60 17.04
N SER A 43 6.34 -5.31 17.74
CA SER A 43 7.01 -4.78 18.94
C SER A 43 7.86 -3.55 18.64
N GLU A 44 8.59 -3.56 17.53
CA GLU A 44 9.39 -2.40 17.10
C GLU A 44 8.48 -1.26 16.60
N VAL A 45 7.40 -1.60 15.88
CA VAL A 45 6.39 -0.60 15.47
C VAL A 45 5.78 0.10 16.67
N VAL A 46 5.35 -0.63 17.70
CA VAL A 46 4.76 -0.06 18.93
C VAL A 46 5.76 0.88 19.60
N LYS A 47 7.00 0.42 19.79
CA LYS A 47 8.08 1.23 20.39
C LYS A 47 8.33 2.52 19.61
N GLN A 48 8.41 2.47 18.28
CA GLN A 48 8.66 3.67 17.48
C GLN A 48 7.42 4.57 17.42
N ALA A 49 6.20 4.01 17.40
CA ALA A 49 4.96 4.79 17.41
C ALA A 49 4.82 5.56 18.74
N GLU A 50 5.13 4.92 19.87
CA GLU A 50 5.17 5.57 21.19
C GLU A 50 6.21 6.69 21.23
N LYS A 51 7.43 6.45 20.72
CA LYS A 51 8.49 7.45 20.67
C LYS A 51 8.10 8.70 19.88
N ASN A 52 7.29 8.54 18.83
CA ASN A 52 6.85 9.63 17.96
C ASN A 52 5.44 10.18 18.30
N GLY A 53 4.82 9.70 19.37
CA GLY A 53 3.50 10.17 19.81
C GLY A 53 2.34 9.82 18.87
N ILE A 54 2.47 8.74 18.11
CA ILE A 54 1.47 8.26 17.13
C ILE A 54 1.04 6.81 17.42
N SER A 55 0.98 6.43 18.69
CA SER A 55 0.64 5.07 19.15
C SER A 55 -0.72 4.57 18.63
N GLU A 56 -1.70 5.47 18.48
CA GLU A 56 -3.03 5.17 17.94
C GLU A 56 -2.98 4.74 16.46
N TYR A 57 -1.89 5.04 15.75
CA TYR A 57 -1.68 4.67 14.36
C TYR A 57 -0.93 3.34 14.17
N ARG A 58 -0.77 2.53 15.23
CA ARG A 58 -0.13 1.20 15.16
C ARG A 58 -0.63 0.36 13.98
N GLU A 59 -1.95 0.20 13.85
CA GLU A 59 -2.55 -0.61 12.77
C GLU A 59 -2.27 -0.03 11.38
N LEU A 60 -2.27 1.31 11.26
CA LEU A 60 -1.95 2.00 10.02
C LEU A 60 -0.49 1.74 9.61
N ILE A 61 0.45 1.86 10.55
CA ILE A 61 1.89 1.61 10.30
C ILE A 61 2.11 0.17 9.82
N LEU A 62 1.53 -0.82 10.50
CA LEU A 62 1.62 -2.22 10.07
C LEU A 62 1.04 -2.43 8.66
N SER A 63 -0.05 -1.75 8.34
CA SER A 63 -0.68 -1.79 7.01
C SER A 63 0.18 -1.12 5.92
N MET A 64 0.94 -0.09 6.28
CA MET A 64 1.95 0.51 5.40
C MET A 64 3.11 -0.45 5.17
N ILE A 65 3.66 -1.10 6.20
CA ILE A 65 4.70 -2.14 6.05
C ILE A 65 4.21 -3.27 5.12
N LEU A 66 2.95 -3.70 5.27
CA LEU A 66 2.34 -4.69 4.37
C LEU A 66 2.29 -4.19 2.91
N THR A 67 2.08 -2.89 2.72
CA THR A 67 2.01 -2.25 1.40
C THR A 67 3.39 -2.15 0.74
N GLU A 68 4.39 -1.74 1.50
CA GLU A 68 5.76 -1.49 1.04
C GLU A 68 6.50 -2.79 0.72
N SER A 69 6.62 -3.67 1.72
CA SER A 69 7.56 -4.79 1.68
C SER A 69 6.90 -6.14 1.95
N LYS A 70 5.66 -6.14 2.45
CA LYS A 70 5.05 -7.30 3.12
C LYS A 70 5.83 -7.78 4.35
N GLY A 71 6.59 -6.89 5.00
CA GLY A 71 7.47 -7.21 6.12
C GLY A 71 8.75 -7.95 5.73
N LEU A 72 9.20 -7.81 4.48
CA LEU A 72 10.37 -8.50 3.95
C LEU A 72 11.57 -7.56 3.76
N GLY A 73 12.77 -8.13 3.86
CA GLY A 73 14.02 -7.42 3.61
C GLY A 73 14.45 -6.52 4.76
N ASN A 74 15.48 -5.70 4.50
CA ASN A 74 16.08 -4.83 5.50
C ASN A 74 15.47 -3.43 5.54
N ASP A 75 14.55 -3.13 4.63
CA ASP A 75 13.84 -1.85 4.54
C ASP A 75 12.31 -2.07 4.49
N PRO A 76 11.71 -2.60 5.58
CA PRO A 76 10.30 -2.96 5.64
C PRO A 76 9.32 -1.79 5.38
N MET A 77 9.71 -0.55 5.70
CA MET A 77 8.92 0.65 5.43
C MET A 77 9.35 1.41 4.17
N GLN A 78 10.31 0.87 3.39
CA GLN A 78 10.90 1.54 2.22
C GLN A 78 11.29 3.00 2.49
N SER A 79 11.82 3.26 3.69
CA SER A 79 12.08 4.60 4.19
C SER A 79 13.46 5.13 3.80
N SER A 80 14.24 4.35 3.04
CA SER A 80 15.57 4.79 2.60
C SER A 80 15.53 6.08 1.78
N GLU A 81 14.52 6.27 0.94
CA GLU A 81 14.41 7.47 0.09
C GLU A 81 14.18 8.74 0.92
N SER A 82 13.39 8.68 1.99
CA SER A 82 13.16 9.84 2.87
C SER A 82 14.36 10.17 3.76
N ALA A 83 15.20 9.19 4.12
CA ALA A 83 16.41 9.41 4.90
C ALA A 83 17.64 9.79 4.04
N TYR A 84 17.78 9.17 2.88
CA TYR A 84 19.04 9.13 2.13
C TYR A 84 18.91 9.61 0.68
N GLY A 85 17.70 9.89 0.20
CA GLY A 85 17.43 10.24 -1.20
C GLY A 85 17.59 9.09 -2.19
N GLU A 86 17.84 7.86 -1.69
CA GLU A 86 18.04 6.66 -2.52
C GLU A 86 17.43 5.42 -1.85
N ALA A 87 16.82 4.54 -2.65
CA ALA A 87 16.25 3.28 -2.17
C ALA A 87 17.31 2.25 -1.70
N GLY A 88 16.95 1.42 -0.74
CA GLY A 88 17.72 0.23 -0.33
C GLY A 88 19.03 0.53 0.43
N ARG A 89 19.18 1.72 0.98
CA ARG A 89 20.34 2.12 1.79
C ARG A 89 20.26 1.60 3.23
N THR A 90 19.05 1.40 3.75
CA THR A 90 18.86 0.86 5.09
C THR A 90 19.25 -0.62 5.15
N SER A 91 20.12 -0.95 6.11
CA SER A 91 20.61 -2.32 6.32
C SER A 91 20.00 -3.02 7.54
N ASP A 92 19.24 -2.28 8.36
CA ASP A 92 18.56 -2.77 9.56
C ASP A 92 17.04 -2.49 9.49
N PRO A 93 16.18 -3.52 9.56
CA PRO A 93 14.74 -3.36 9.66
C PRO A 93 14.28 -2.37 10.74
N SER A 94 14.98 -2.30 11.87
CA SER A 94 14.64 -1.41 13.00
C SER A 94 14.87 0.06 12.64
N GLU A 95 15.93 0.34 11.89
CA GLU A 95 16.25 1.67 11.38
C GLU A 95 15.20 2.11 10.36
N SER A 96 14.78 1.20 9.47
CA SER A 96 13.70 1.45 8.50
C SER A 96 12.39 1.80 9.20
N ILE A 97 12.01 1.03 10.23
CA ILE A 97 10.78 1.30 11.01
C ILE A 97 10.92 2.63 11.76
N ALA A 98 12.06 2.91 12.39
CA ALA A 98 12.26 4.17 13.12
C ALA A 98 12.12 5.39 12.20
N GLN A 99 12.78 5.37 11.04
CA GLN A 99 12.70 6.45 10.06
C GLN A 99 11.29 6.57 9.46
N GLY A 100 10.71 5.46 9.01
CA GLY A 100 9.38 5.47 8.39
C GLY A 100 8.30 5.95 9.36
N VAL A 101 8.33 5.52 10.61
CA VAL A 101 7.39 5.99 11.64
C VAL A 101 7.61 7.48 11.96
N SER A 102 8.85 7.94 12.03
CA SER A 102 9.15 9.37 12.22
C SER A 102 8.61 10.22 11.07
N TYR A 103 8.82 9.79 9.82
CA TYR A 103 8.35 10.51 8.64
C TYR A 103 6.82 10.50 8.53
N LEU A 104 6.17 9.39 8.88
CA LEU A 104 4.71 9.34 8.97
C LEU A 104 4.18 10.29 10.06
N ALA A 105 4.83 10.36 11.22
CA ALA A 105 4.43 11.28 12.28
C ALA A 105 4.50 12.76 11.83
N GLU A 106 5.57 13.13 11.12
CA GLU A 106 5.71 14.45 10.50
C GLU A 106 4.58 14.72 9.49
N SER A 107 4.30 13.75 8.62
CA SER A 107 3.22 13.86 7.63
C SER A 107 1.83 14.03 8.29
N ILE A 108 1.55 13.27 9.35
CA ILE A 108 0.29 13.38 10.11
C ILE A 108 0.19 14.75 10.80
N ALA A 109 1.26 15.21 11.45
CA ALA A 109 1.28 16.51 12.12
C ALA A 109 1.04 17.65 11.12
N LEU A 110 1.70 17.61 9.95
CA LEU A 110 1.50 18.60 8.91
C LEU A 110 0.07 18.55 8.33
N ALA A 111 -0.47 17.35 8.11
CA ALA A 111 -1.85 17.22 7.64
C ALA A 111 -2.86 17.81 8.64
N GLN A 112 -2.65 17.60 9.94
CA GLN A 112 -3.47 18.20 11.00
C GLN A 112 -3.37 19.72 11.02
N ASP A 113 -2.15 20.26 10.91
CA ASP A 113 -1.90 21.72 10.87
C ASP A 113 -2.56 22.39 9.66
N GLN A 114 -2.50 21.75 8.50
CA GLN A 114 -3.13 22.22 7.27
C GLN A 114 -4.63 21.89 7.18
N GLY A 115 -5.21 21.22 8.19
CA GLY A 115 -6.62 20.89 8.24
C GLY A 115 -7.10 19.91 7.16
N VAL A 116 -6.20 19.04 6.67
CA VAL A 116 -6.52 18.00 5.67
C VAL A 116 -6.69 16.63 6.30
N ASP A 117 -7.31 15.71 5.57
CA ASP A 117 -7.60 14.37 6.09
C ASP A 117 -6.36 13.47 6.26
N LEU A 118 -6.46 12.48 7.15
CA LEU A 118 -5.39 11.51 7.41
C LEU A 118 -4.89 10.80 6.14
N TRP A 119 -5.75 10.53 5.16
CA TRP A 119 -5.31 9.81 3.95
C TRP A 119 -4.48 10.69 3.02
N THR A 120 -4.56 12.01 3.17
CA THR A 120 -3.58 12.93 2.57
C THR A 120 -2.20 12.67 3.15
N ALA A 121 -2.06 12.56 4.48
CA ALA A 121 -0.77 12.24 5.12
C ALA A 121 -0.22 10.88 4.67
N VAL A 122 -1.09 9.87 4.54
CA VAL A 122 -0.70 8.54 4.04
C VAL A 122 -0.25 8.60 2.59
N GLN A 123 -0.95 9.32 1.72
CA GLN A 123 -0.53 9.48 0.32
C GLN A 123 0.77 10.30 0.21
N ALA A 124 0.93 11.32 1.05
CA ALA A 124 2.15 12.12 1.14
C ALA A 124 3.38 11.32 1.58
N TYR A 125 3.21 10.21 2.32
CA TYR A 125 4.33 9.30 2.58
C TYR A 125 4.98 8.77 1.28
N ASN A 126 4.17 8.57 0.23
CA ASN A 126 4.65 8.12 -1.08
C ASN A 126 5.02 9.27 -2.03
N PHE A 127 4.38 10.43 -1.91
CA PHE A 127 4.56 11.57 -2.82
C PHE A 127 5.49 12.66 -2.31
N GLY A 128 5.84 12.64 -1.03
CA GLY A 128 6.43 13.78 -0.34
C GLY A 128 5.37 14.70 0.29
N LEU A 129 5.82 15.49 1.27
CA LEU A 129 4.97 16.35 2.10
C LEU A 129 4.29 17.49 1.32
N ASP A 130 4.86 17.90 0.18
CA ASP A 130 4.28 18.96 -0.67
C ASP A 130 2.87 18.61 -1.17
N TYR A 131 2.54 17.31 -1.23
CA TYR A 131 1.19 16.85 -1.56
C TYR A 131 0.13 17.34 -0.56
N ILE A 132 0.49 17.59 0.70
CA ILE A 132 -0.44 18.08 1.73
C ILE A 132 -0.97 19.47 1.35
N TYR A 133 -0.08 20.39 0.95
CA TYR A 133 -0.48 21.73 0.50
C TYR A 133 -1.28 21.70 -0.81
N PHE A 134 -0.96 20.75 -1.69
CA PHE A 134 -1.72 20.53 -2.92
C PHE A 134 -3.18 20.16 -2.63
N VAL A 135 -3.43 19.30 -1.64
CA VAL A 135 -4.79 18.88 -1.25
C VAL A 135 -5.50 19.97 -0.42
N GLU A 136 -4.79 20.68 0.45
CA GLU A 136 -5.34 21.82 1.22
C GLU A 136 -6.02 22.83 0.29
N SER A 137 -5.31 23.26 -0.74
CA SER A 137 -5.82 24.20 -1.76
C SER A 137 -6.97 23.66 -2.63
N ARG A 138 -7.33 22.38 -2.49
CA ARG A 138 -8.35 21.65 -3.28
C ARG A 138 -9.47 21.06 -2.44
N GLY A 139 -9.66 21.57 -1.23
CA GLY A 139 -10.78 21.20 -0.35
C GLY A 139 -10.42 20.22 0.75
N GLY A 140 -9.13 19.91 0.94
CA GLY A 140 -8.60 19.26 2.13
C GLY A 140 -8.90 17.77 2.27
N VAL A 141 -9.38 17.11 1.22
CA VAL A 141 -9.68 15.67 1.23
C VAL A 141 -8.98 14.98 0.08
N ASN A 142 -8.12 14.01 0.39
CA ASN A 142 -7.46 13.19 -0.62
C ASN A 142 -8.47 12.26 -1.33
N ASP A 143 -8.41 12.26 -2.65
CA ASP A 143 -9.04 11.25 -3.49
C ASP A 143 -8.09 10.81 -4.62
N LEU A 144 -8.54 9.80 -5.38
CA LEU A 144 -7.72 9.21 -6.42
C LEU A 144 -7.51 10.14 -7.63
N THR A 145 -8.47 11.02 -7.90
CA THR A 145 -8.38 12.00 -8.98
C THR A 145 -7.32 13.06 -8.65
N LEU A 146 -7.31 13.56 -7.41
CA LEU A 146 -6.28 14.47 -6.92
C LEU A 146 -4.89 13.82 -6.89
N ALA A 147 -4.80 12.57 -6.42
CA ALA A 147 -3.53 11.86 -6.39
C ALA A 147 -2.98 11.63 -7.80
N GLU A 148 -3.83 11.31 -8.78
CA GLU A 148 -3.44 11.14 -10.18
C GLU A 148 -3.05 12.48 -10.83
N GLU A 149 -3.78 13.57 -10.57
CA GLU A 149 -3.42 14.92 -11.01
C GLU A 149 -2.03 15.31 -10.50
N TYR A 150 -1.78 15.15 -9.19
CA TYR A 150 -0.49 15.48 -8.60
C TYR A 150 0.64 14.63 -9.19
N SER A 151 0.40 13.32 -9.32
CA SER A 151 1.34 12.38 -9.94
C SER A 151 1.75 12.81 -11.35
N ARG A 152 0.75 13.15 -12.19
CA ARG A 152 0.93 13.48 -13.60
C ARG A 152 1.50 14.87 -13.84
N ASP A 153 0.99 15.87 -13.13
CA ASP A 153 1.22 17.28 -13.49
C ASP A 153 2.29 17.96 -12.62
N TYR A 154 2.65 17.38 -11.48
CA TYR A 154 3.61 17.97 -10.54
C TYR A 154 4.81 17.05 -10.32
N LEU A 155 4.56 15.84 -9.78
CA LEU A 155 5.63 14.95 -9.35
C LEU A 155 6.41 14.36 -10.53
N ALA A 156 5.71 13.82 -11.54
CA ALA A 156 6.35 13.25 -12.73
C ALA A 156 7.24 14.26 -13.47
N PRO A 157 6.77 15.49 -13.80
CA PRO A 157 7.61 16.50 -14.43
C PRO A 157 8.79 16.95 -13.55
N GLN A 158 8.58 17.12 -12.24
CA GLN A 158 9.64 17.52 -11.31
C GLN A 158 10.80 16.52 -11.28
N LEU A 159 10.48 15.24 -11.50
CA LEU A 159 11.45 14.14 -11.52
C LEU A 159 11.81 13.70 -12.95
N GLY A 160 11.53 14.52 -13.97
CA GLY A 160 12.05 14.36 -15.33
C GLY A 160 11.15 13.63 -16.34
N ASN A 161 9.91 13.31 -15.98
CA ASN A 161 8.90 12.79 -16.91
C ASN A 161 7.96 13.92 -17.36
N HIS A 162 8.39 14.72 -18.34
CA HIS A 162 7.61 15.83 -18.87
C HIS A 162 6.52 15.42 -19.88
N ASP A 163 6.68 14.25 -20.49
CA ASP A 163 5.79 13.75 -21.55
C ASP A 163 4.65 12.87 -21.03
N GLN A 164 4.49 12.81 -19.70
CA GLN A 164 3.48 12.00 -19.02
C GLN A 164 3.57 10.51 -19.41
N GLU A 165 4.79 10.01 -19.59
CA GLU A 165 5.03 8.62 -19.94
C GLU A 165 4.49 7.69 -18.85
N GLN A 166 3.79 6.65 -19.29
CA GLN A 166 3.15 5.68 -18.41
C GLN A 166 3.85 4.33 -18.48
N TYR A 167 3.86 3.62 -17.35
CA TYR A 167 4.21 2.20 -17.31
C TYR A 167 3.06 1.35 -16.80
N ARG A 168 3.14 0.07 -17.13
CA ARG A 168 2.10 -0.88 -16.83
C ARG A 168 2.16 -1.33 -15.37
N TYR A 169 1.05 -1.21 -14.66
CA TYR A 169 0.90 -1.56 -13.25
C TYR A 169 -0.17 -2.64 -13.06
N TRP A 170 0.25 -3.91 -13.11
CA TRP A 170 -0.63 -5.07 -13.07
C TRP A 170 -1.13 -5.41 -11.66
N ARG A 171 -1.95 -4.53 -11.08
CA ARG A 171 -2.71 -4.82 -9.86
C ARG A 171 -4.20 -4.81 -10.16
N LEU A 172 -4.95 -5.67 -9.47
CA LEU A 172 -6.36 -5.90 -9.75
C LEU A 172 -7.18 -4.59 -9.74
N PHE A 173 -7.04 -3.79 -8.67
CA PHE A 173 -7.77 -2.53 -8.53
C PHE A 173 -7.40 -1.51 -9.64
N PRO A 174 -6.11 -1.18 -9.87
CA PRO A 174 -5.70 -0.32 -10.99
C PRO A 174 -6.18 -0.80 -12.36
N VAL A 175 -6.12 -2.10 -12.65
CA VAL A 175 -6.60 -2.66 -13.93
C VAL A 175 -8.07 -2.36 -14.17
N PHE A 176 -8.91 -2.47 -13.15
CA PHE A 176 -10.33 -2.14 -13.25
C PHE A 176 -10.61 -0.64 -13.19
N HIS A 177 -9.71 0.16 -12.62
CA HIS A 177 -9.91 1.59 -12.48
C HIS A 177 -9.49 2.38 -13.72
N ASN A 178 -8.23 2.23 -14.17
CA ASN A 178 -7.66 3.00 -15.28
C ASN A 178 -7.03 2.13 -16.38
N GLY A 179 -7.24 0.81 -16.35
CA GLY A 179 -6.57 -0.13 -17.25
C GLY A 179 -5.18 -0.55 -16.74
N GLY A 180 -4.77 -0.11 -15.55
CA GLY A 180 -3.60 -0.58 -14.83
C GLY A 180 -2.33 0.13 -15.24
N TYR A 181 -2.25 1.45 -15.03
CA TYR A 181 -1.02 2.21 -15.27
C TYR A 181 -0.68 3.15 -14.11
N LEU A 182 0.59 3.57 -14.10
CA LEU A 182 1.14 4.66 -13.31
C LEU A 182 2.03 5.52 -14.22
N TYR A 183 2.37 6.74 -13.80
CA TYR A 183 3.31 7.60 -14.50
C TYR A 183 4.75 7.29 -14.07
N TYR A 184 5.69 7.25 -15.01
CA TYR A 184 7.12 7.23 -14.66
C TYR A 184 7.44 8.46 -13.80
N ASN A 185 8.23 8.25 -12.75
CA ASN A 185 8.63 9.29 -11.80
C ASN A 185 7.46 10.04 -11.13
N GLY A 186 6.24 9.51 -11.18
CA GLY A 186 5.05 10.13 -10.59
C GLY A 186 4.60 9.52 -9.26
N GLY A 187 5.44 8.70 -8.62
CA GLY A 187 5.04 7.90 -7.46
C GLY A 187 3.88 6.94 -7.76
N ASN A 188 3.12 6.58 -6.74
CA ASN A 188 1.97 5.68 -6.82
C ASN A 188 0.70 6.36 -6.32
N PHE A 189 -0.11 6.92 -7.22
CA PHE A 189 -1.40 7.52 -6.86
C PHE A 189 -2.44 6.52 -6.30
N PHE A 190 -2.17 5.22 -6.36
CA PHE A 190 -2.97 4.19 -5.67
C PHE A 190 -2.46 3.84 -4.26
N TYR A 191 -1.50 4.59 -3.71
CA TYR A 191 -0.87 4.25 -2.43
C TYR A 191 -1.87 4.23 -1.27
N ALA A 192 -2.58 5.33 -1.00
CA ALA A 192 -3.57 5.39 0.07
C ALA A 192 -4.70 4.33 -0.09
N PRO A 193 -5.30 4.11 -1.28
CA PRO A 193 -6.20 2.98 -1.51
C PRO A 193 -5.59 1.60 -1.22
N SER A 194 -4.30 1.41 -1.56
CA SER A 194 -3.59 0.14 -1.30
C SER A 194 -3.38 -0.10 0.19
N VAL A 195 -3.02 0.94 0.95
CA VAL A 195 -2.89 0.90 2.41
C VAL A 195 -4.25 0.60 3.05
N LYS A 196 -5.34 1.28 2.63
CA LYS A 196 -6.72 0.99 3.09
C LYS A 196 -7.08 -0.49 2.91
N TRP A 197 -6.81 -1.04 1.72
CA TRP A 197 -7.09 -2.43 1.42
C TRP A 197 -6.27 -3.40 2.28
N ASN A 198 -5.00 -3.08 2.53
CA ASN A 198 -4.15 -3.87 3.39
C ASN A 198 -4.55 -3.77 4.87
N GLN A 199 -5.05 -2.63 5.33
CA GLN A 199 -5.61 -2.48 6.67
C GLN A 199 -6.80 -3.41 6.88
N GLN A 200 -7.70 -3.53 5.90
CA GLN A 200 -8.81 -4.49 5.96
C GLN A 200 -8.32 -5.94 6.06
N LYS A 201 -7.24 -6.29 5.35
CA LYS A 201 -6.64 -7.63 5.47
C LYS A 201 -6.04 -7.86 6.85
N MET A 202 -5.28 -6.90 7.38
CA MET A 202 -4.69 -6.99 8.71
C MET A 202 -5.77 -7.20 9.76
N GLN A 203 -6.85 -6.42 9.72
CA GLN A 203 -8.00 -6.55 10.62
C GLN A 203 -8.69 -7.92 10.49
N PHE A 204 -8.87 -8.42 9.27
CA PHE A 204 -9.44 -9.74 9.04
C PHE A 204 -8.61 -10.87 9.68
N PHE A 205 -7.30 -10.88 9.47
CA PHE A 205 -6.44 -11.92 10.05
C PHE A 205 -6.28 -11.78 11.57
N HIS A 206 -6.20 -10.55 12.08
CA HIS A 206 -6.20 -10.31 13.52
C HIS A 206 -7.47 -10.83 14.19
N TYR A 207 -8.64 -10.58 13.58
CA TYR A 207 -9.90 -11.15 14.04
C TYR A 207 -9.89 -12.68 14.03
N LEU A 208 -9.37 -13.30 12.96
CA LEU A 208 -9.28 -14.76 12.87
C LEU A 208 -8.38 -15.39 13.95
N GLU A 209 -7.30 -14.73 14.35
CA GLU A 209 -6.40 -15.22 15.39
C GLU A 209 -6.98 -15.10 16.80
N ASN A 210 -7.85 -14.13 17.03
CA ASN A 210 -8.51 -13.91 18.33
C ASN A 210 -9.86 -14.63 18.49
N LEU A 211 -10.26 -15.44 17.52
CA LEU A 211 -11.53 -16.20 17.56
C LEU A 211 -11.47 -17.47 18.42
N TRP A 212 -10.30 -17.85 18.93
CA TRP A 212 -10.07 -19.08 19.70
C TRP A 212 -9.26 -18.81 20.96
#